data_AF-A0A0Q6XAF1-F1
#
_entry.id   AF-A0A0Q6XAF1-F1
#
_cell.length_a   1.000
_cell.length_b   1.000
_cell.length_c   1.000
_cell.angle_alpha   90.00
_cell.angle_beta   90.00
_cell.angle_gamma   90.00
#
_symmetry.space_group_name_H-M   'P 1'
#
loop_
_entity.id
_entity.type
_entity.pdbx_description
1 polymer ?
#
loop_
_entity_poly.entity_id
_entity_poly.type
_entity_poly.pdbx_seq_one_letter_code
_entity_poly.pdbx_strand_id
1 'polypeptide(L)'
;MQYLTFDVSDNTEGVTTLDAMASTPAAQHPAVLAEVQQVLDWARRRFPHGHGPIDDGMDWDHDLQVTVEAGDWHTVTLTLSASPRFAADFLKAFGHPDD
;
A
#
# COMPACT_ATOMS: atom_id res chain seq x y z
N MET A 1 8.02 9.25 1.66
CA MET A 1 7.45 8.68 2.90
C MET A 1 8.58 8.41 3.86
N GLN A 2 8.34 8.54 5.16
CA GLN A 2 9.39 8.47 6.19
C GLN A 2 9.37 7.17 6.99
N TYR A 3 8.22 6.47 7.06
CA TYR A 3 8.08 5.21 7.80
C TYR A 3 7.73 4.02 6.91
N LEU A 4 6.80 4.19 5.95
CA LEU A 4 6.42 3.12 5.03
C LEU A 4 7.53 2.84 4.02
N THR A 5 7.98 1.59 3.99
CA THR A 5 8.81 1.06 2.93
C THR A 5 7.93 0.33 1.93
N PHE A 6 7.98 0.74 0.66
CA PHE A 6 7.21 0.11 -0.41
C PHE A 6 8.08 -0.88 -1.17
N ASP A 7 7.59 -2.09 -1.30
CA ASP A 7 8.06 -3.11 -2.23
C ASP A 7 7.02 -3.28 -3.33
N VAL A 8 7.46 -3.39 -4.58
CA VAL A 8 6.58 -3.63 -5.72
C VAL A 8 7.04 -4.90 -6.38
N SER A 9 6.16 -5.89 -6.38
CA SER A 9 6.41 -7.21 -6.94
C SER A 9 5.34 -7.54 -7.98
N ASP A 10 5.76 -7.88 -9.20
CA ASP A 10 4.86 -8.41 -10.22
C ASP A 10 4.62 -9.92 -10.02
N ASN A 11 3.35 -10.33 -10.03
CA ASN A 11 2.99 -11.74 -10.01
C ASN A 11 2.82 -12.25 -11.45
N THR A 12 3.08 -13.54 -11.66
CA THR A 12 2.96 -14.24 -12.95
C THR A 12 1.57 -14.15 -13.60
N GLU A 13 0.54 -13.81 -12.83
CA GLU A 13 -0.85 -13.67 -13.30
C GLU A 13 -1.18 -12.28 -13.88
N GLY A 14 -0.17 -11.39 -14.00
CA GLY A 14 -0.35 -10.05 -14.54
C GLY A 14 -1.00 -9.07 -13.56
N VAL A 15 -1.04 -9.43 -12.28
CA VAL A 15 -1.40 -8.56 -11.15
C VAL A 15 -0.11 -8.09 -10.48
N THR A 16 -0.01 -6.80 -10.19
CA THR A 16 1.09 -6.25 -9.40
C THR A 16 0.68 -6.17 -7.95
N THR A 17 1.51 -6.71 -7.07
CA THR A 17 1.35 -6.60 -5.62
C THR A 17 2.29 -5.53 -5.12
N LEU A 18 1.76 -4.51 -4.45
CA LEU A 18 2.55 -3.50 -3.78
C LEU A 18 2.41 -3.73 -2.28
N ASP A 19 3.49 -4.10 -1.61
CA ASP A 19 3.52 -4.27 -0.18
C ASP A 19 4.17 -3.05 0.48
N ALA A 20 3.54 -2.51 1.50
CA ALA A 20 4.07 -1.39 2.25
C ALA A 20 4.12 -1.73 3.73
N MET A 21 5.32 -1.78 4.29
CA MET A 21 5.53 -2.18 5.69
C MET A 21 6.17 -1.05 6.49
N ALA A 22 5.67 -0.86 7.71
CA ALA A 22 6.25 0.04 8.70
C ALA A 22 6.12 -0.56 10.09
N SER A 23 7.24 -0.69 10.81
CA SER A 23 7.25 -1.08 12.22
C SER A 23 7.70 0.09 13.07
N THR A 24 6.82 0.58 13.93
CA THR A 24 7.07 1.77 14.76
C THR A 24 6.49 1.62 16.17
N PRO A 25 7.02 2.32 17.17
CA PRO A 25 6.41 2.35 18.49
C PRO A 25 5.02 3.03 18.46
N ALA A 26 4.15 2.71 19.43
CA ALA A 26 2.78 3.23 19.53
C ALA A 26 2.66 4.76 19.38
N ALA A 27 3.66 5.52 19.83
CA ALA A 27 3.70 6.97 19.70
C ALA A 27 3.77 7.46 18.24
N GLN A 28 4.38 6.68 17.34
CA GLN A 28 4.56 7.00 15.91
C GLN A 28 3.54 6.27 15.01
N HIS A 29 2.83 5.28 15.54
CA HIS A 29 1.73 4.59 14.85
C HIS A 29 0.72 5.51 14.16
N PRO A 30 0.22 6.62 14.76
CA PRO A 30 -0.70 7.53 14.06
C PRO A 30 -0.05 8.23 12.85
N ALA A 31 1.27 8.45 12.86
CA ALA A 31 1.97 9.00 11.70
C ALA A 31 2.04 7.99 10.55
N VAL A 32 2.28 6.71 10.85
CA VAL A 32 2.24 5.62 9.87
C VAL A 32 0.86 5.50 9.23
N LEU A 33 -0.20 5.49 10.04
CA LEU A 33 -1.57 5.44 9.53
C LEU A 33 -1.92 6.65 8.65
N ALA A 34 -1.38 7.84 8.96
CA ALA A 34 -1.55 9.01 8.12
C ALA A 34 -0.90 8.83 6.74
N GLU A 35 0.28 8.21 6.67
CA GLU A 35 0.93 7.88 5.39
C GLU A 35 0.11 6.83 4.61
N VAL A 36 -0.36 5.75 5.27
CA VAL A 36 -1.25 4.75 4.65
C VAL A 36 -2.52 5.42 4.10
N GLN A 37 -3.13 6.30 4.89
CA GLN A 37 -4.35 6.98 4.48
C GLN A 37 -4.13 7.89 3.27
N GLN A 38 -2.97 8.54 3.16
CA GLN A 38 -2.61 9.35 1.98
C GLN A 38 -2.50 8.48 0.72
N VAL A 39 -1.93 7.27 0.83
CA VAL A 39 -1.87 6.32 -0.28
C VAL A 39 -3.26 5.89 -0.72
N LEU A 40 -4.10 5.47 0.22
CA LEU A 40 -5.46 5.02 -0.08
C LEU A 40 -6.33 6.13 -0.67
N ASP A 41 -6.18 7.36 -0.16
CA ASP A 41 -6.89 8.53 -0.66
C ASP A 41 -6.43 8.93 -2.06
N TRP A 42 -5.13 8.84 -2.36
CA TRP A 42 -4.62 8.96 -3.73
C TRP A 42 -5.20 7.88 -4.65
N ALA A 43 -5.19 6.61 -4.22
CA ALA A 43 -5.68 5.48 -4.99
C ALA A 43 -7.17 5.66 -5.34
N ARG A 44 -7.99 6.03 -4.35
CA ARG A 44 -9.42 6.33 -4.53
C ARG A 44 -9.64 7.53 -5.44
N ARG A 45 -8.82 8.58 -5.37
CA ARG A 45 -8.93 9.72 -6.30
C ARG A 45 -8.57 9.36 -7.73
N ARG A 46 -7.54 8.53 -7.92
CA ARG A 46 -7.04 8.16 -9.25
C ARG A 46 -7.92 7.10 -9.93
N PHE A 47 -8.44 6.16 -9.16
CA PHE A 47 -9.30 5.05 -9.60
C PHE A 47 -10.56 4.94 -8.71
N PRO A 48 -11.49 5.91 -8.77
CA PRO A 48 -12.65 5.97 -7.88
C PRO A 48 -13.66 4.84 -8.07
N HIS A 49 -13.69 4.23 -9.26
CA HIS A 49 -14.58 3.10 -9.59
C HIS A 49 -13.82 1.77 -9.71
N GLY A 50 -12.52 1.78 -9.40
CA GLY A 50 -11.66 0.62 -9.58
C GLY A 50 -11.37 -0.13 -8.27
N HIS A 51 -11.95 0.28 -7.15
CA HIS A 51 -11.71 -0.35 -5.85
C HIS A 51 -12.58 -1.60 -5.66
N GLY A 52 -11.93 -2.74 -5.43
CA GLY A 52 -12.56 -3.99 -5.04
C GLY A 52 -11.71 -5.21 -5.44
N PRO A 53 -12.22 -6.43 -5.22
CA PRO A 53 -11.45 -7.65 -5.46
C PRO A 53 -11.03 -7.79 -6.92
N ILE A 54 -9.74 -8.03 -7.15
CA ILE A 54 -9.17 -8.19 -8.50
C ILE A 54 -9.81 -9.36 -9.24
N ASP A 55 -10.19 -10.44 -8.52
CA ASP A 55 -10.97 -11.57 -9.07
C ASP A 55 -12.30 -11.15 -9.72
N ASP A 56 -12.90 -10.06 -9.26
CA ASP A 56 -14.16 -9.53 -9.78
C ASP A 56 -13.94 -8.55 -10.96
N GLY A 57 -12.69 -8.40 -11.41
CA GLY A 57 -12.30 -7.54 -12.52
C GLY A 57 -12.05 -6.08 -12.14
N MET A 58 -11.82 -5.81 -10.85
CA MET A 58 -11.49 -4.47 -10.34
C MET A 58 -10.03 -4.08 -10.63
N ASP A 59 -9.75 -2.78 -10.61
CA ASP A 59 -8.41 -2.26 -10.92
C ASP A 59 -7.45 -2.36 -9.74
N TRP A 60 -7.94 -2.27 -8.51
CA TRP A 60 -7.12 -2.32 -7.31
C TRP A 60 -7.92 -2.74 -6.07
N ASP A 61 -7.28 -3.49 -5.19
CA ASP A 61 -7.75 -3.84 -3.86
C ASP A 61 -6.69 -3.47 -2.82
N HIS A 62 -7.09 -3.31 -1.56
CA HIS A 62 -6.16 -3.11 -0.46
C HIS A 62 -6.53 -3.97 0.75
N ASP A 63 -5.51 -4.56 1.35
CA ASP A 63 -5.56 -5.18 2.65
C ASP A 63 -4.67 -4.39 3.62
N LEU A 64 -5.21 -4.00 4.77
CA LEU A 64 -4.48 -3.31 5.81
C LEU A 64 -4.46 -4.18 7.07
N GLN A 65 -3.28 -4.68 7.40
CA GLN A 65 -3.02 -5.46 8.59
C GLN A 65 -2.24 -4.61 9.61
N VAL A 66 -2.73 -4.55 10.84
CA VAL A 66 -2.02 -3.92 11.96
C VAL A 66 -1.78 -4.97 13.04
N THR A 67 -0.51 -5.21 13.34
CA THR A 67 -0.06 -6.16 14.36
C THR A 67 0.57 -5.40 15.52
N VAL A 68 0.09 -5.66 16.73
CA VAL A 68 0.70 -5.13 17.96
C VAL A 68 1.63 -6.18 18.54
N GLU A 69 2.90 -5.86 18.61
CA GLU A 69 3.95 -6.73 19.14
C GLU A 69 4.25 -6.42 20.62
N ALA A 70 4.99 -7.32 21.27
CA ALA A 70 5.36 -7.14 22.67
C ALA A 70 6.24 -5.88 22.85
N GLY A 71 5.88 -5.01 23.80
CA GLY A 71 6.61 -3.77 24.07
C GLY A 71 6.09 -2.53 23.32
N ASP A 72 4.79 -2.47 23.02
CA ASP A 72 4.10 -1.33 22.41
C ASP A 72 4.54 -1.01 20.97
N TRP A 73 5.16 -1.97 20.30
CA TRP A 73 5.49 -1.86 18.88
C TRP A 73 4.26 -2.20 18.02
N HIS A 74 4.04 -1.40 16.99
CA HIS A 74 2.95 -1.56 16.04
C HIS A 74 3.55 -1.70 14.65
N THR A 75 3.33 -2.87 14.06
CA THR A 75 3.71 -3.18 12.70
C THR A 75 2.47 -3.04 11.82
N VAL A 76 2.56 -2.16 10.83
CA VAL A 76 1.52 -1.91 9.83
C VAL A 76 2.02 -2.50 8.51
N THR A 77 1.21 -3.37 7.94
CA THR A 77 1.42 -3.94 6.61
C THR A 77 0.22 -3.56 5.75
N LEU A 78 0.46 -2.86 4.66
CA LEU A 78 -0.52 -2.51 3.66
C LEU A 78 -0.16 -3.25 2.38
N THR A 79 -1.01 -4.19 1.97
CA THR A 79 -0.84 -4.90 0.71
C THR A 79 -1.87 -4.38 -0.29
N LEU A 80 -1.41 -3.93 -1.44
CA LEU A 80 -2.24 -3.44 -2.53
C LEU A 80 -2.11 -4.41 -3.70
N SER A 81 -3.20 -5.07 -4.06
CA SER A 81 -3.26 -5.87 -5.28
C SER A 81 -3.82 -5.00 -6.38
N ALA A 82 -3.11 -4.86 -7.49
CA ALA A 82 -3.47 -3.86 -8.50
C ALA A 82 -3.17 -4.32 -9.92
N SER A 83 -3.92 -3.77 -10.86
CA SER A 83 -3.66 -3.97 -12.29
C SER A 83 -2.34 -3.27 -12.69
N PRO A 84 -1.68 -3.71 -13.78
CA PRO A 84 -0.44 -3.08 -14.25
C PRO A 84 -0.58 -1.58 -14.54
N ARG A 85 -1.79 -1.13 -14.90
CA ARG A 85 -2.09 0.29 -15.14
C ARG A 85 -2.03 1.09 -13.84
N PHE A 86 -2.65 0.56 -12.78
CA PHE A 86 -2.60 1.20 -11.46
C PHE A 86 -1.16 1.22 -10.93
N ALA A 87 -0.44 0.09 -11.01
CA ALA A 87 0.94 0.00 -10.56
C ALA A 87 1.85 1.02 -11.27
N ALA A 88 1.69 1.21 -12.58
CA ALA A 88 2.46 2.21 -13.33
C ALA A 88 2.17 3.65 -12.87
N ASP A 89 0.91 3.99 -12.55
CA ASP A 89 0.56 5.30 -11.98
C ASP A 89 1.05 5.45 -10.54
N PHE A 90 1.01 4.37 -9.75
CA PHE A 90 1.49 4.35 -8.38
C PHE A 90 3.00 4.58 -8.33
N LEU A 91 3.77 3.86 -9.14
CA LEU A 91 5.21 4.03 -9.25
C LEU A 91 5.59 5.44 -9.68
N LYS A 92 4.78 6.12 -10.51
CA LYS A 92 5.02 7.54 -10.84
C LYS A 92 4.75 8.49 -9.66
N ALA A 93 3.81 8.14 -8.78
CA ALA A 93 3.43 8.97 -7.64
C ALA A 93 4.30 8.72 -6.40
N PHE A 94 4.69 7.46 -6.17
CA PHE A 94 5.33 6.99 -4.94
C PHE A 94 6.62 6.19 -5.17
N GLY A 95 6.88 5.72 -6.39
CA GLY A 95 8.15 5.07 -6.72
C GLY A 95 9.27 6.09 -6.61
N HIS A 96 10.17 5.89 -5.66
CA HIS A 96 11.39 6.71 -5.60
C HIS A 96 12.26 6.38 -6.83
N PRO A 97 12.85 7.39 -7.49
CA PRO A 97 13.68 7.20 -8.68
C PRO A 97 15.10 6.69 -8.40
N ASP A 98 15.33 5.91 -7.34
CA ASP A 98 16.68 5.44 -6.96
C ASP A 98 16.76 3.90 -6.98
N ASP A 99 17.00 3.35 -8.17
CA ASP A 99 17.89 2.22 -8.45
C ASP A 99 18.73 2.57 -9.69
#